data_AF-A0A0A2VE23-F1
#
_entry.id   AF-A0A0A2VE23-F1
#
_cell.length_a   1.000
_cell.length_b   1.000
_cell.length_c   1.000
_cell.angle_alpha   90.00
_cell.angle_beta   90.00
_cell.angle_gamma   90.00
#
_symmetry.space_group_name_H-M   'P 1'
#
loop_
_entity.id
_entity.type
_entity.pdbx_description
1 polymer ?
#
loop_
_entity_poly.entity_id
_entity_poly.type
_entity_poly.pdbx_seq_one_letter_code
_entity_poly.pdbx_strand_id
1 'polypeptide(L)'
;MAVRAQFENSNEYVSAMPWSQLDQAAFLLLSAASPPSPNPASRRAAARKSLCTRRQDATNGLSYTRVGVFSTLTNSYALVSQGASENFYSVFEAELQDVIPIVRTTIAGTRIIGRLTAGNRKGLLVPTTTSDQELQHLRNSLPDAVRIQRIEERLSALGNVIAANDHIALIHPDLERETEEIIADVLGVEVFRQTVADHVLVGSYMSLSNQGGLVHPKTSIQDQDELSSLLQVPLVAGSVNRGSNVVGAGMVVNDWLAVTGLDTTATELSVIESVFRLGDGNGPSNINTNMKDTMVESFY
;
A
#
# COMPACT_ATOMS: atom_id res chain seq x y z
N MET A 1 -42.84 -18.94 -8.16
CA MET A 1 -43.76 -19.69 -7.27
C MET A 1 -43.59 -21.19 -7.52
N ALA A 2 -42.39 -21.72 -7.23
CA ALA A 2 -42.05 -23.14 -7.44
C ALA A 2 -40.74 -23.51 -6.69
N VAL A 3 -40.75 -23.49 -5.35
CA VAL A 3 -39.80 -24.24 -4.50
C VAL A 3 -40.49 -24.44 -3.14
N ARG A 4 -41.49 -25.32 -3.06
CA ARG A 4 -42.15 -25.67 -1.78
C ARG A 4 -42.73 -27.09 -1.78
N ALA A 5 -42.09 -28.04 -2.45
CA ALA A 5 -42.54 -29.43 -2.48
C ALA A 5 -41.33 -30.37 -2.65
N GLN A 6 -40.60 -30.62 -1.57
CA GLN A 6 -39.63 -31.73 -1.49
C GLN A 6 -39.17 -32.05 -0.05
N PHE A 7 -40.00 -31.76 0.95
CA PHE A 7 -39.71 -32.05 2.37
C PHE A 7 -40.83 -32.90 2.99
N GLU A 8 -41.14 -34.03 2.37
CA GLU A 8 -42.16 -34.96 2.89
C GLU A 8 -41.94 -36.35 2.25
N ASN A 9 -40.83 -37.02 2.57
CA ASN A 9 -40.72 -38.49 2.43
C ASN A 9 -39.40 -39.08 2.97
N SER A 10 -39.10 -38.84 4.25
CA SER A 10 -37.99 -39.55 4.91
C SER A 10 -38.20 -39.61 6.41
N ASN A 11 -39.37 -40.09 6.86
CA ASN A 11 -39.67 -40.28 8.28
C ASN A 11 -40.12 -41.71 8.61
N GLU A 12 -39.49 -42.70 7.99
CA GLU A 12 -39.53 -44.09 8.41
C GLU A 12 -38.13 -44.65 8.19
N TYR A 13 -37.25 -44.58 9.20
CA TYR A 13 -36.05 -45.43 9.42
C TYR A 13 -35.24 -44.89 10.61
N VAL A 14 -35.91 -44.51 11.71
CA VAL A 14 -35.23 -44.17 12.97
C VAL A 14 -35.80 -45.06 14.07
N SER A 15 -35.49 -46.36 13.99
CA SER A 15 -35.56 -47.24 15.15
C SER A 15 -34.43 -48.27 15.03
N ALA A 16 -33.58 -48.29 16.06
CA ALA A 16 -32.44 -49.19 16.27
C ALA A 16 -31.09 -48.76 15.66
N MET A 17 -30.42 -47.77 16.28
CA MET A 17 -28.95 -47.69 16.29
C MET A 17 -28.45 -47.26 17.70
N PRO A 18 -27.35 -47.84 18.21
CA PRO A 18 -26.84 -47.59 19.55
C PRO A 18 -26.23 -46.18 19.70
N TRP A 19 -26.34 -45.64 20.91
CA TRP A 19 -25.97 -44.27 21.32
C TRP A 19 -24.47 -43.91 21.22
N SER A 20 -23.64 -44.71 20.54
CA SER A 20 -22.21 -44.45 20.32
C SER A 20 -21.87 -43.96 18.91
N GLN A 21 -22.86 -43.79 18.02
CA GLN A 21 -22.66 -43.32 16.64
C GLN A 21 -23.23 -41.92 16.33
N LEU A 22 -24.06 -41.35 17.22
CA LEU A 22 -24.61 -40.01 17.04
C LEU A 22 -23.56 -38.90 17.24
N ASP A 23 -22.51 -39.16 18.03
CA ASP A 23 -21.40 -38.19 18.23
C ASP A 23 -20.43 -38.13 17.05
N GLN A 24 -20.28 -39.19 16.25
CA GLN A 24 -19.40 -39.18 15.08
C GLN A 24 -20.05 -38.52 13.85
N ALA A 25 -21.36 -38.59 13.71
CA ALA A 25 -22.08 -37.92 12.62
C ALA A 25 -22.18 -36.39 12.83
N ALA A 26 -22.31 -35.93 14.08
CA ALA A 26 -22.32 -34.50 14.40
C ALA A 26 -20.95 -33.84 14.16
N PHE A 27 -19.84 -34.57 14.36
CA PHE A 27 -18.49 -34.04 14.15
C PHE A 27 -18.12 -33.89 12.67
N LEU A 28 -18.60 -34.78 11.80
CA LEU A 28 -18.33 -34.71 10.35
C LEU A 28 -19.18 -33.65 9.62
N LEU A 29 -20.41 -33.37 10.09
CA LEU A 29 -21.26 -32.33 9.49
C LEU A 29 -20.85 -30.90 9.88
N LEU A 30 -20.12 -30.72 10.98
CA LEU A 30 -19.57 -29.40 11.36
C LEU A 30 -18.29 -29.06 10.59
N SER A 31 -17.59 -30.06 10.02
CA SER A 31 -16.38 -29.88 9.22
C SER A 31 -16.65 -29.48 7.75
N ALA A 32 -17.90 -29.58 7.28
CA ALA A 32 -18.24 -29.38 5.86
C ALA A 32 -18.92 -28.03 5.55
N ALA A 33 -19.16 -27.19 6.56
CA ALA A 33 -19.69 -25.85 6.36
C ALA A 33 -18.53 -24.84 6.24
N SER A 34 -17.87 -24.80 5.08
CA SER A 34 -17.06 -23.64 4.73
C SER A 34 -17.99 -22.41 4.75
N PRO A 35 -17.67 -21.33 5.48
CA PRO A 35 -18.49 -20.13 5.46
C PRO A 35 -18.56 -19.62 4.01
N PRO A 36 -19.72 -19.12 3.53
CA PRO A 36 -19.80 -18.53 2.22
C PRO A 36 -18.75 -17.43 2.12
N SER A 37 -17.88 -17.52 1.10
CA SER A 37 -16.80 -16.56 0.89
C SER A 37 -17.40 -15.15 0.85
N PRO A 38 -16.99 -14.23 1.75
CA PRO A 38 -17.52 -12.88 1.69
C PRO A 38 -17.13 -12.22 0.37
N ASN A 39 -18.08 -11.55 -0.28
CA ASN A 39 -17.88 -10.79 -1.51
C ASN A 39 -16.60 -9.93 -1.43
N PRO A 40 -15.81 -9.81 -2.50
CA PRO A 40 -14.58 -9.02 -2.50
C PRO A 40 -14.82 -7.53 -2.11
N ALA A 41 -16.03 -7.02 -2.36
CA ALA A 41 -16.45 -5.68 -1.95
C ALA A 41 -16.64 -5.53 -0.43
N SER A 42 -17.10 -6.56 0.30
CA SER A 42 -17.24 -6.50 1.76
C SER A 42 -15.94 -6.82 2.50
N ARG A 43 -15.01 -7.58 1.88
CA ARG A 43 -13.65 -7.80 2.40
C ARG A 43 -12.79 -6.54 2.36
N ARG A 44 -12.94 -5.70 1.33
CA ARG A 44 -12.28 -4.38 1.25
C ARG A 44 -12.66 -3.45 2.40
N ALA A 45 -13.89 -3.54 2.92
CA ALA A 45 -14.33 -2.77 4.08
C ALA A 45 -13.75 -3.30 5.41
N ALA A 46 -13.21 -4.52 5.43
CA ALA A 46 -12.60 -5.15 6.60
C ALA A 46 -11.06 -5.06 6.63
N ALA A 47 -10.43 -4.49 5.58
CA ALA A 47 -9.05 -4.06 5.63
C ALA A 47 -8.96 -2.91 6.63
N ARG A 48 -8.68 -3.25 7.88
CA ARG A 48 -8.53 -2.32 8.99
C ARG A 48 -7.44 -1.34 8.59
N LYS A 49 -7.75 -0.04 8.56
CA LYS A 49 -6.71 0.96 8.31
C LYS A 49 -5.73 0.87 9.47
N SER A 50 -4.54 0.35 9.21
CA SER A 50 -3.55 0.07 10.24
C SER A 50 -2.26 0.76 9.85
N LEU A 51 -1.76 1.61 10.75
CA LEU A 51 -0.37 2.00 10.72
C LEU A 51 0.43 0.84 11.32
N CYS A 52 1.14 0.08 10.49
CA CYS A 52 1.96 -1.00 11.01
C CYS A 52 3.35 -0.48 11.35
N THR A 53 3.49 0.04 12.57
CA THR A 53 4.77 0.12 13.27
C THR A 53 4.79 -0.96 14.35
N ARG A 54 4.80 -2.24 13.96
CA ARG A 54 5.18 -3.26 14.94
C ARG A 54 6.65 -3.06 15.30
N ARG A 55 6.90 -2.71 16.56
CA ARG A 55 8.23 -2.85 17.19
C ARG A 55 8.71 -4.27 16.93
N GLN A 56 9.58 -4.45 15.95
CA GLN A 56 10.34 -5.67 15.85
C GLN A 56 11.52 -5.52 16.78
N ASP A 57 11.49 -6.30 17.87
CA ASP A 57 12.63 -6.45 18.74
C ASP A 57 13.83 -6.89 17.90
N ALA A 58 14.89 -6.10 18.02
CA ALA A 58 16.14 -6.20 17.30
C ALA A 58 16.81 -7.57 17.52
N THR A 59 16.51 -8.56 16.68
CA THR A 59 17.21 -9.85 16.72
C THR A 59 17.92 -10.23 15.44
N ASN A 60 17.66 -9.59 14.30
CA ASN A 60 18.36 -9.91 13.04
C ASN A 60 18.86 -8.65 12.30
N GLY A 61 19.99 -8.10 12.76
CA GLY A 61 21.11 -7.51 12.00
C GLY A 61 20.95 -6.52 10.83
N LEU A 62 19.75 -6.24 10.32
CA LEU A 62 19.50 -5.27 9.26
C LEU A 62 18.43 -4.30 9.77
N SER A 63 18.86 -3.12 10.20
CA SER A 63 17.97 -2.01 10.49
C SER A 63 17.32 -1.54 9.19
N TYR A 64 16.14 -2.08 8.86
CA TYR A 64 15.36 -1.62 7.70
C TYR A 64 14.75 -0.25 7.99
N THR A 65 15.59 0.77 8.09
CA THR A 65 15.14 2.17 8.12
C THR A 65 14.59 2.59 6.77
N ARG A 66 15.01 1.94 5.68
CA ARG A 66 14.66 2.33 4.30
C ARG A 66 13.72 1.33 3.64
N VAL A 67 12.52 1.17 4.19
CA VAL A 67 11.49 0.22 3.71
C VAL A 67 11.16 0.42 2.22
N GLY A 68 11.05 1.67 1.76
CA GLY A 68 10.72 2.00 0.37
C GLY A 68 11.81 1.72 -0.66
N VAL A 69 13.01 1.33 -0.21
CA VAL A 69 14.05 0.83 -1.13
C VAL A 69 13.79 -0.64 -1.50
N PHE A 70 13.25 -1.43 -0.57
CA PHE A 70 13.13 -2.88 -0.69
C PHE A 70 11.71 -3.37 -0.99
N SER A 71 10.74 -2.46 -1.02
CA SER A 71 9.34 -2.78 -1.26
C SER A 71 8.66 -1.73 -2.12
N THR A 72 7.63 -2.16 -2.83
CA THR A 72 6.70 -1.29 -3.55
C THR A 72 5.30 -1.66 -3.12
N LEU A 73 4.53 -0.68 -2.66
CA LEU A 73 3.18 -0.89 -2.20
C LEU A 73 2.22 -0.11 -3.10
N THR A 74 1.21 -0.80 -3.63
CA THR A 74 0.12 -0.19 -4.39
C THR A 74 -1.21 -0.67 -3.82
N ASN A 75 -2.31 -0.15 -4.35
CA ASN A 75 -3.66 -0.59 -3.99
C ASN A 75 -4.03 -1.98 -4.53
N SER A 76 -3.29 -2.55 -5.48
CA SER A 76 -3.62 -3.86 -6.07
C SER A 76 -2.60 -4.94 -5.81
N TYR A 77 -1.35 -4.58 -5.55
CA TYR A 77 -0.26 -5.53 -5.35
C TYR A 77 0.84 -4.91 -4.49
N ALA A 78 1.61 -5.78 -3.84
CA ALA A 78 2.83 -5.42 -3.15
C ALA A 78 4.00 -6.21 -3.74
N LEU A 79 5.12 -5.53 -3.97
CA LEU A 79 6.37 -6.17 -4.34
C LEU A 79 7.32 -6.13 -3.13
N VAL A 80 7.93 -7.25 -2.82
CA VAL A 80 8.92 -7.38 -1.73
C VAL A 80 10.19 -8.02 -2.28
N SER A 81 11.35 -7.50 -1.87
CA SER A 81 12.62 -8.06 -2.34
C SER A 81 12.81 -9.51 -1.86
N GLN A 82 13.25 -10.41 -2.74
CA GLN A 82 13.45 -11.83 -2.41
C GLN A 82 14.52 -12.07 -1.31
N GLY A 83 15.38 -11.09 -1.05
CA GLY A 83 16.41 -11.15 0.00
C GLY A 83 16.03 -10.46 1.31
N ALA A 84 14.76 -10.09 1.50
CA ALA A 84 14.27 -9.53 2.75
C ALA A 84 14.22 -10.61 3.84
N SER A 85 14.44 -10.20 5.10
CA SER A 85 14.29 -11.12 6.23
C SER A 85 12.84 -11.58 6.35
N GLU A 86 12.64 -12.77 6.92
CA GLU A 86 11.30 -13.29 7.18
C GLU A 86 10.49 -12.35 8.09
N ASN A 87 11.17 -11.65 9.00
CA ASN A 87 10.60 -10.58 9.80
C ASN A 87 10.03 -9.43 8.93
N PHE A 88 10.74 -9.01 7.88
CA PHE A 88 10.23 -7.97 6.99
C PHE A 88 8.99 -8.48 6.25
N TYR A 89 9.05 -9.70 5.71
CA TYR A 89 7.94 -10.28 4.98
C TYR A 89 6.70 -10.49 5.86
N SER A 90 6.87 -10.96 7.10
CA SER A 90 5.75 -11.24 8.01
C SER A 90 4.96 -9.98 8.39
N VAL A 91 5.56 -8.79 8.34
CA VAL A 91 4.84 -7.52 8.51
C VAL A 91 3.88 -7.28 7.35
N PHE A 92 4.34 -7.47 6.11
CA PHE A 92 3.48 -7.32 4.94
C PHE A 92 2.42 -8.42 4.91
N GLU A 93 2.79 -9.65 5.21
CA GLU A 93 1.86 -10.78 5.24
C GLU A 93 0.77 -10.58 6.29
N ALA A 94 1.13 -10.20 7.52
CA ALA A 94 0.15 -10.00 8.60
C ALA A 94 -0.94 -8.96 8.28
N GLU A 95 -0.63 -7.94 7.47
CA GLU A 95 -1.57 -6.86 7.14
C GLU A 95 -2.22 -7.03 5.75
N LEU A 96 -1.57 -7.71 4.80
CA LEU A 96 -1.98 -7.73 3.39
C LEU A 96 -2.38 -9.10 2.85
N GLN A 97 -2.15 -10.19 3.58
CA GLN A 97 -2.32 -11.58 3.10
C GLN A 97 -3.70 -11.85 2.48
N ASP A 98 -4.75 -11.20 2.97
CA ASP A 98 -6.12 -11.41 2.49
C ASP A 98 -6.62 -10.35 1.48
N VAL A 99 -5.85 -9.27 1.25
CA VAL A 99 -6.30 -8.09 0.50
C VAL A 99 -5.60 -7.94 -0.84
N ILE A 100 -4.26 -8.07 -0.87
CA ILE A 100 -3.47 -7.91 -2.09
C ILE A 100 -2.37 -8.99 -2.20
N PRO A 101 -2.06 -9.46 -3.41
CA PRO A 101 -0.94 -10.37 -3.64
C PRO A 101 0.39 -9.70 -3.29
N ILE A 102 1.20 -10.39 -2.48
CA ILE A 102 2.57 -10.01 -2.16
C ILE A 102 3.50 -10.86 -3.02
N VAL A 103 4.24 -10.22 -3.92
CA VAL A 103 5.15 -10.90 -4.86
C VAL A 103 6.58 -10.72 -4.40
N ARG A 104 7.27 -11.85 -4.16
CA ARG A 104 8.69 -11.86 -3.82
C ARG A 104 9.52 -11.91 -5.10
N THR A 105 10.18 -10.80 -5.43
CA THR A 105 10.90 -10.71 -6.70
C THR A 105 12.25 -10.02 -6.54
N THR A 106 13.10 -10.20 -7.54
CA THR A 106 14.26 -9.34 -7.80
C THR A 106 13.99 -8.56 -9.08
N ILE A 107 14.66 -7.42 -9.22
CA ILE A 107 14.60 -6.63 -10.45
C ILE A 107 16.03 -6.41 -10.90
N ALA A 108 16.35 -6.86 -12.10
CA ALA A 108 17.71 -6.83 -12.66
C ALA A 108 18.73 -7.57 -11.77
N GLY A 109 18.31 -8.65 -11.08
CA GLY A 109 19.16 -9.39 -10.14
C GLY A 109 19.50 -8.62 -8.85
N THR A 110 18.85 -7.48 -8.60
CA THR A 110 19.08 -6.67 -7.41
C THR A 110 17.92 -6.78 -6.42
N ARG A 111 18.21 -6.40 -5.16
CA ARG A 111 17.24 -6.38 -4.06
C ARG A 111 16.52 -5.03 -3.90
N ILE A 112 16.92 -4.00 -4.65
CA ILE A 112 16.42 -2.62 -4.49
C ILE A 112 15.18 -2.36 -5.36
N ILE A 113 14.18 -3.25 -5.24
CA ILE A 113 13.00 -3.25 -6.12
C ILE A 113 12.22 -1.93 -6.03
N GLY A 114 12.08 -1.34 -4.83
CA GLY A 114 11.26 -0.16 -4.62
C GLY A 114 11.80 1.09 -5.30
N ARG A 115 13.12 1.13 -5.56
CA ARG A 115 13.73 2.21 -6.33
C ARG A 115 13.74 1.95 -7.82
N LEU A 116 13.79 0.69 -8.22
CA LEU A 116 13.85 0.32 -9.64
C LEU A 116 12.48 0.31 -10.31
N THR A 117 11.40 0.12 -9.55
CA THR A 117 10.05 0.04 -10.09
C THR A 117 9.18 1.19 -9.61
N ALA A 118 8.27 1.61 -10.47
CA ALA A 118 7.20 2.55 -10.13
C ALA A 118 5.88 1.96 -10.66
N GLY A 119 4.80 2.13 -9.92
CA GLY A 119 3.52 1.57 -10.35
C GLY A 119 2.35 2.08 -9.53
N ASN A 120 1.16 1.88 -10.08
CA ASN A 120 -0.11 2.17 -9.44
C ASN A 120 -1.00 0.93 -9.52
N ARG A 121 -2.31 1.05 -9.25
CA ARG A 121 -3.18 -0.14 -9.33
C ARG A 121 -3.36 -0.73 -10.73
N LYS A 122 -3.06 0.05 -11.78
CA LYS A 122 -3.35 -0.25 -13.18
C LYS A 122 -2.11 -0.76 -13.93
N GLY A 123 -0.92 -0.37 -13.52
CA GLY A 123 0.30 -0.69 -14.23
C GLY A 123 1.55 -0.69 -13.36
N LEU A 124 2.54 -1.45 -13.81
CA LEU A 124 3.85 -1.59 -13.22
C LEU A 124 4.92 -1.30 -14.27
N LEU A 125 5.81 -0.36 -13.95
CA LEU A 125 6.95 0.01 -14.76
C LEU A 125 8.20 -0.68 -14.21
N VAL A 126 8.91 -1.36 -15.11
CA VAL A 126 10.16 -2.06 -14.81
C VAL A 126 11.28 -1.58 -15.75
N PRO A 127 12.55 -1.57 -15.31
CA PRO A 127 13.65 -1.16 -16.17
C PRO A 127 13.93 -2.21 -17.25
N THR A 128 14.56 -1.80 -18.35
CA THR A 128 15.00 -2.71 -19.43
C THR A 128 15.96 -3.80 -18.98
N THR A 129 16.71 -3.57 -17.89
CA THR A 129 17.66 -4.53 -17.30
C THR A 129 16.97 -5.69 -16.58
N THR A 130 15.65 -5.67 -16.44
CA THR A 130 14.87 -6.76 -15.83
C THR A 130 14.90 -8.00 -16.69
N SER A 131 15.30 -9.14 -16.11
CA SER A 131 15.38 -10.41 -16.83
C SER A 131 14.00 -10.92 -17.27
N ASP A 132 13.96 -11.75 -18.32
CA ASP A 132 12.70 -12.35 -18.79
C ASP A 132 12.08 -13.31 -17.77
N GLN A 133 12.91 -13.95 -16.94
CA GLN A 133 12.45 -14.81 -15.85
C GLN A 133 11.73 -14.01 -14.76
N GLU A 134 12.31 -12.88 -14.34
CA GLU A 134 11.67 -11.97 -13.37
C GLU A 134 10.34 -11.42 -13.93
N LEU A 135 10.31 -11.06 -15.22
CA LEU A 135 9.11 -10.53 -15.84
C LEU A 135 8.01 -11.61 -15.96
N GLN A 136 8.36 -12.84 -16.34
CA GLN A 136 7.40 -13.93 -16.34
C GLN A 136 6.87 -14.24 -14.94
N HIS A 137 7.74 -14.18 -13.92
CA HIS A 137 7.32 -14.34 -12.53
C HIS A 137 6.30 -13.27 -12.12
N LEU A 138 6.58 -11.99 -12.43
CA LEU A 138 5.67 -10.88 -12.19
C LEU A 138 4.31 -11.11 -12.88
N ARG A 139 4.30 -11.49 -14.16
CA ARG A 139 3.05 -11.78 -14.91
C ARG A 139 2.23 -12.91 -14.31
N ASN A 140 2.89 -13.93 -13.76
CA ASN A 140 2.19 -15.07 -13.15
C ASN A 140 1.62 -14.76 -11.77
N SER A 141 2.19 -13.79 -11.05
CA SER A 141 1.81 -13.46 -9.67
C SER A 141 0.94 -12.21 -9.54
N LEU A 142 1.01 -11.28 -10.51
CA LEU A 142 0.17 -10.09 -10.55
C LEU A 142 -1.19 -10.40 -11.17
N PRO A 143 -2.24 -9.66 -10.79
CA PRO A 143 -3.54 -9.79 -11.43
C PRO A 143 -3.49 -9.28 -12.87
N ASP A 144 -4.24 -9.93 -13.78
CA ASP A 144 -4.26 -9.63 -15.23
C ASP A 144 -4.64 -8.18 -15.57
N ALA A 145 -5.26 -7.46 -14.64
CA ALA A 145 -5.59 -6.04 -14.79
C ALA A 145 -4.36 -5.12 -14.79
N VAL A 146 -3.22 -5.58 -14.26
CA VAL A 146 -2.00 -4.79 -14.14
C VAL A 146 -1.15 -4.94 -15.40
N ARG A 147 -0.97 -3.84 -16.13
CA ARG A 147 -0.09 -3.80 -17.30
C ARG A 147 1.36 -3.67 -16.88
N ILE A 148 2.20 -4.63 -17.27
CA ILE A 148 3.63 -4.61 -16.97
C ILE A 148 4.39 -4.19 -18.23
N GLN A 149 5.13 -3.08 -18.16
CA GLN A 149 5.89 -2.54 -19.28
C GLN A 149 7.34 -2.28 -18.90
N ARG A 150 8.26 -2.66 -19.80
CA ARG A 150 9.67 -2.29 -19.71
C ARG A 150 9.87 -0.89 -20.26
N ILE A 151 10.57 -0.04 -19.51
CA ILE A 151 10.96 1.31 -19.93
C ILE A 151 12.47 1.41 -19.98
N GLU A 152 12.99 1.97 -21.07
CA GLU A 152 14.39 2.39 -21.16
C GLU A 152 14.50 3.81 -20.60
N GLU A 153 15.27 3.97 -19.54
CA GLU A 153 15.52 5.26 -18.89
C GLU A 153 17.00 5.30 -18.50
N ARG A 154 17.68 6.42 -18.74
CA ARG A 154 19.14 6.57 -18.58
C ARG A 154 19.56 7.56 -17.50
N LEU A 155 18.65 8.42 -17.04
CA LEU A 155 18.92 9.45 -16.03
C LEU A 155 19.03 8.83 -14.64
N SER A 156 18.07 8.00 -14.23
CA SER A 156 18.04 7.40 -12.89
C SER A 156 17.17 6.14 -12.83
N ALA A 157 16.86 5.70 -11.62
CA ALA A 157 15.95 4.58 -11.39
C ALA A 157 14.49 5.06 -11.45
N LEU A 158 13.59 4.24 -12.02
CA LEU A 158 12.18 4.61 -12.25
C LEU A 158 11.45 5.05 -10.96
N GLY A 159 11.70 4.38 -9.83
CA GLY A 159 11.13 4.73 -8.52
C GLY A 159 11.73 5.99 -7.88
N ASN A 160 12.80 6.55 -8.43
CA ASN A 160 13.32 7.86 -8.00
C ASN A 160 12.75 9.00 -8.82
N VAL A 161 12.51 8.76 -10.12
CA VAL A 161 12.05 9.78 -11.07
C VAL A 161 10.53 9.88 -11.13
N ILE A 162 9.80 8.86 -10.69
CA ILE A 162 8.33 8.80 -10.77
C ILE A 162 7.75 8.69 -9.35
N ALA A 163 6.78 9.55 -9.06
CA ALA A 163 5.88 9.41 -7.91
C ALA A 163 4.44 9.37 -8.44
N ALA A 164 3.76 8.23 -8.30
CA ALA A 164 2.45 8.00 -8.93
C ALA A 164 1.38 7.62 -7.92
N ASN A 165 0.16 8.08 -8.15
CA ASN A 165 -1.06 7.55 -7.55
C ASN A 165 -1.97 6.95 -8.65
N ASP A 166 -3.24 6.68 -8.35
CA ASP A 166 -4.16 6.07 -9.33
C ASP A 166 -4.71 7.05 -10.39
N HIS A 167 -4.49 8.35 -10.20
CA HIS A 167 -5.05 9.46 -10.98
C HIS A 167 -4.00 10.31 -11.69
N ILE A 168 -2.88 10.58 -11.02
CA ILE A 168 -1.84 11.53 -11.40
C ILE A 168 -0.46 10.92 -11.11
N ALA A 169 0.53 11.23 -11.94
CA ALA A 169 1.94 10.96 -11.69
C ALA A 169 2.77 12.23 -11.82
N LEU A 170 3.68 12.43 -10.87
CA LEU A 170 4.75 13.41 -10.97
C LEU A 170 6.00 12.74 -11.50
N ILE A 171 6.66 13.43 -12.44
CA ILE A 171 7.86 12.93 -13.10
C ILE A 171 8.97 13.98 -13.09
N HIS A 172 10.21 13.50 -13.26
CA HIS A 172 11.38 14.33 -13.46
C HIS A 172 11.21 15.26 -14.69
N PRO A 173 11.56 16.57 -14.59
CA PRO A 173 11.32 17.53 -15.66
C PRO A 173 12.06 17.24 -16.97
N ASP A 174 13.28 16.69 -16.87
CA ASP A 174 14.12 16.35 -18.03
C ASP A 174 13.82 14.97 -18.66
N LEU A 175 12.71 14.32 -18.30
CA LEU A 175 12.33 13.07 -18.94
C LEU A 175 11.95 13.27 -20.41
N GLU A 176 12.36 12.30 -21.23
CA GLU A 176 12.01 12.25 -22.64
C GLU A 176 10.49 12.10 -22.80
N ARG A 177 9.95 12.77 -23.82
CA ARG A 177 8.50 12.79 -24.08
C ARG A 177 7.96 11.40 -24.43
N GLU A 178 8.75 10.57 -25.10
CA GLU A 178 8.38 9.18 -25.39
C GLU A 178 8.15 8.39 -24.09
N THR A 179 9.07 8.53 -23.12
CA THR A 179 8.94 7.88 -21.80
C THR A 179 7.73 8.39 -21.03
N GLU A 180 7.45 9.70 -21.09
CA GLU A 180 6.25 10.29 -20.49
C GLU A 180 4.95 9.70 -21.08
N GLU A 181 4.86 9.57 -22.40
CA GLU A 181 3.71 8.98 -23.08
C GLU A 181 3.49 7.52 -22.69
N ILE A 182 4.58 6.74 -22.55
CA ILE A 182 4.53 5.35 -22.07
C ILE A 182 4.03 5.29 -20.62
N ILE A 183 4.51 6.18 -19.74
CA ILE A 183 4.07 6.23 -18.34
C ILE A 183 2.56 6.53 -18.28
N ALA A 184 2.10 7.51 -19.05
CA ALA A 184 0.70 7.90 -19.10
C ALA A 184 -0.22 6.77 -19.59
N ASP A 185 0.18 6.01 -20.63
CA ASP A 185 -0.61 4.90 -21.16
C ASP A 185 -0.61 3.67 -20.23
N VAL A 186 0.54 3.30 -19.67
CA VAL A 186 0.67 2.10 -18.82
C VAL A 186 -0.02 2.31 -17.47
N LEU A 187 0.21 3.46 -16.83
CA LEU A 187 -0.41 3.78 -15.54
C LEU A 187 -1.84 4.32 -15.71
N GLY A 188 -2.22 4.82 -16.89
CA GLY A 188 -3.53 5.40 -17.14
C GLY A 188 -3.80 6.60 -16.23
N VAL A 189 -2.83 7.51 -16.12
CA VAL A 189 -2.83 8.70 -15.26
C VAL A 189 -2.33 9.92 -16.02
N GLU A 190 -2.72 11.10 -15.55
CA GLU A 190 -2.16 12.35 -16.05
C GLU A 190 -0.75 12.54 -15.49
N VAL A 191 0.18 12.94 -16.35
CA VAL A 191 1.59 13.08 -15.99
C VAL A 191 1.95 14.56 -15.93
N PHE A 192 2.58 14.99 -14.83
CA PHE A 192 3.08 16.36 -14.67
C PHE A 192 4.57 16.36 -14.35
N ARG A 193 5.28 17.23 -15.05
CA ARG A 193 6.70 17.51 -14.81
C ARG A 193 6.80 18.53 -13.68
N GLN A 194 7.37 18.12 -12.55
CA GLN A 194 7.50 19.03 -11.41
C GLN A 194 8.71 18.68 -10.55
N THR A 195 9.17 19.65 -9.75
CA THR A 195 10.22 19.47 -8.75
C THR A 195 9.67 19.62 -7.34
N VAL A 196 10.34 19.01 -6.35
CA VAL A 196 9.95 19.08 -4.93
C VAL A 196 11.12 19.65 -4.14
N ALA A 197 10.97 20.84 -3.56
CA ALA A 197 12.03 21.53 -2.81
C ALA A 197 13.35 21.64 -3.60
N ASP A 198 13.27 22.10 -4.85
CA ASP A 198 14.40 22.20 -5.80
C ASP A 198 15.08 20.86 -6.15
N HIS A 199 14.48 19.73 -5.75
CA HIS A 199 14.95 18.41 -6.14
C HIS A 199 14.16 17.86 -7.32
N VAL A 200 14.90 17.37 -8.29
CA VAL A 200 14.37 16.76 -9.51
C VAL A 200 13.88 15.31 -9.32
N LEU A 201 14.34 14.64 -8.25
CA LEU A 201 14.00 13.24 -7.94
C LEU A 201 12.73 13.14 -7.09
N VAL A 202 11.58 13.38 -7.70
CA VAL A 202 10.28 13.43 -7.01
C VAL A 202 9.97 12.16 -6.20
N GLY A 203 10.23 10.96 -6.73
CA GLY A 203 9.99 9.68 -6.05
C GLY A 203 10.94 9.40 -4.87
N SER A 204 12.03 10.16 -4.76
CA SER A 204 12.92 10.08 -3.58
C SER A 204 12.43 10.93 -2.41
N TYR A 205 11.89 12.10 -2.73
CA TYR A 205 11.58 13.16 -1.76
C TYR A 205 10.09 13.30 -1.45
N MET A 206 9.24 12.57 -2.16
CA MET A 206 7.79 12.53 -1.95
C MET A 206 7.33 11.08 -1.80
N SER A 207 6.32 10.87 -0.96
CA SER A 207 5.51 9.65 -0.92
C SER A 207 4.05 10.06 -1.13
N LEU A 208 3.37 9.39 -2.06
CA LEU A 208 2.05 9.78 -2.54
C LEU A 208 1.05 8.62 -2.44
N SER A 209 -0.18 8.93 -2.05
CA SER A 209 -1.35 8.04 -2.09
C SER A 209 -2.53 8.77 -2.73
N ASN A 210 -3.71 8.13 -2.81
CA ASN A 210 -4.91 8.82 -3.25
C ASN A 210 -5.52 9.71 -2.15
N GLN A 211 -5.13 9.52 -0.88
CA GLN A 211 -5.70 10.26 0.26
C GLN A 211 -4.89 11.49 0.66
N GLY A 212 -3.59 11.48 0.38
CA GLY A 212 -2.64 12.51 0.78
C GLY A 212 -1.22 12.18 0.34
N GLY A 213 -0.31 13.11 0.60
CA GLY A 213 1.11 12.93 0.31
C GLY A 213 2.02 13.62 1.33
N LEU A 214 3.20 13.03 1.52
CA LEU A 214 4.24 13.55 2.40
C LEU A 214 5.41 14.03 1.53
N VAL A 215 5.80 15.28 1.70
CA VAL A 215 6.90 15.92 0.93
C VAL A 215 8.09 16.24 1.82
N HIS A 216 9.21 16.57 1.17
CA HIS A 216 10.44 16.98 1.84
C HIS A 216 10.19 18.09 2.88
N PRO A 217 10.82 18.04 4.08
CA PRO A 217 10.53 18.96 5.17
C PRO A 217 10.92 20.42 4.89
N LYS A 218 11.80 20.68 3.91
CA LYS A 218 12.19 22.04 3.50
C LYS A 218 11.37 22.59 2.33
N THR A 219 10.31 21.90 1.91
CA THR A 219 9.42 22.40 0.85
C THR A 219 8.73 23.68 1.32
N SER A 220 8.70 24.73 0.51
CA SER A 220 8.02 25.97 0.89
C SER A 220 6.51 25.74 1.01
N ILE A 221 5.81 26.60 1.75
CA ILE A 221 4.34 26.52 1.87
C ILE A 221 3.68 26.81 0.52
N GLN A 222 4.28 27.71 -0.28
CA GLN A 222 3.80 28.03 -1.63
C GLN A 222 3.86 26.81 -2.54
N ASP A 223 5.01 26.11 -2.59
CA ASP A 223 5.14 24.91 -3.43
C ASP A 223 4.21 23.79 -2.94
N GLN A 224 3.97 23.68 -1.63
CA GLN A 224 3.01 22.73 -1.07
C GLN A 224 1.59 23.02 -1.54
N ASP A 225 1.16 24.29 -1.53
CA ASP A 225 -0.17 24.70 -1.98
C ASP A 225 -0.36 24.51 -3.50
N GLU A 226 0.68 24.80 -4.29
CA GLU A 226 0.70 24.55 -5.74
C GLU A 226 0.58 23.05 -6.05
N LEU A 227 1.41 22.22 -5.40
CA LEU A 227 1.38 20.77 -5.57
C LEU A 227 0.07 20.16 -5.07
N SER A 228 -0.48 20.67 -3.98
CA SER A 228 -1.78 20.24 -3.43
C SER A 228 -2.92 20.56 -4.39
N SER A 229 -2.90 21.74 -5.00
CA SER A 229 -3.89 22.16 -6.01
C SER A 229 -3.81 21.32 -7.28
N LEU A 230 -2.59 20.99 -7.71
CA LEU A 230 -2.33 20.13 -8.87
C LEU A 230 -2.76 18.68 -8.61
N LEU A 231 -2.34 18.10 -7.49
CA LEU A 231 -2.61 16.69 -7.16
C LEU A 231 -4.01 16.45 -6.60
N GLN A 232 -4.75 17.51 -6.24
CA GLN A 232 -6.07 17.45 -5.60
C GLN A 232 -6.08 16.67 -4.27
N VAL A 233 -4.92 16.53 -3.62
CA VAL A 233 -4.75 15.80 -2.35
C VAL A 233 -3.97 16.65 -1.35
N PRO A 234 -4.27 16.55 -0.04
CA PRO A 234 -3.55 17.30 0.98
C PRO A 234 -2.09 16.84 1.04
N LEU A 235 -1.17 17.81 0.97
CA LEU A 235 0.25 17.59 1.15
C LEU A 235 0.73 18.23 2.45
N VAL A 236 1.65 17.55 3.12
CA VAL A 236 2.31 18.07 4.30
C VAL A 236 3.81 17.83 4.18
N ALA A 237 4.60 18.83 4.57
CA ALA A 237 6.03 18.67 4.74
C ALA A 237 6.34 17.92 6.04
N GLY A 238 7.14 16.85 5.96
CA GLY A 238 7.54 16.09 7.14
C GLY A 238 8.76 15.22 6.90
N SER A 239 9.26 14.62 7.98
CA SER A 239 10.41 13.72 7.95
C SER A 239 10.02 12.30 8.36
N VAL A 240 10.92 11.37 8.07
CA VAL A 240 10.79 9.96 8.42
C VAL A 240 12.09 9.50 9.09
N ASN A 241 12.08 8.43 9.88
CA ASN A 241 13.29 7.91 10.53
C ASN A 241 14.10 8.97 11.32
N ARG A 242 13.47 9.69 12.24
CA ARG A 242 14.14 10.64 13.14
C ARG A 242 14.82 11.80 12.37
N GLY A 243 14.08 12.42 11.46
CA GLY A 243 14.54 13.59 10.72
C GLY A 243 15.18 13.32 9.36
N SER A 244 15.05 12.11 8.81
CA SER A 244 15.47 11.84 7.43
C SER A 244 14.55 12.58 6.46
N ASN A 245 15.19 13.21 5.48
CA ASN A 245 14.53 14.00 4.45
C ASN A 245 14.15 13.19 3.19
N VAL A 246 14.61 11.94 3.10
CA VAL A 246 14.32 11.04 1.97
C VAL A 246 13.06 10.23 2.27
N VAL A 247 11.91 10.89 2.13
CA VAL A 247 10.60 10.35 2.49
C VAL A 247 10.30 9.05 1.74
N GLY A 248 10.46 9.03 0.41
CA GLY A 248 10.18 7.84 -0.41
C GLY A 248 11.10 6.65 -0.12
N ALA A 249 12.23 6.84 0.59
CA ALA A 249 13.08 5.72 1.02
C ALA A 249 12.57 5.13 2.33
N GLY A 250 12.12 6.01 3.24
CA GLY A 250 11.82 5.64 4.61
C GLY A 250 10.45 5.00 4.78
N MET A 251 9.57 5.10 3.80
CA MET A 251 8.22 4.56 3.86
C MET A 251 7.67 4.14 2.51
N VAL A 252 6.64 3.30 2.57
CA VAL A 252 5.73 3.01 1.47
C VAL A 252 4.30 3.14 1.99
N VAL A 253 3.38 3.55 1.13
CA VAL A 253 2.01 3.84 1.52
C VAL A 253 1.02 3.41 0.45
N ASN A 254 -0.13 2.93 0.89
CA ASN A 254 -1.34 2.82 0.09
C ASN A 254 -2.51 3.47 0.85
N ASP A 255 -3.73 3.32 0.36
CA ASP A 255 -4.90 4.01 0.95
C ASP A 255 -5.33 3.47 2.34
N TRP A 256 -4.77 2.36 2.82
CA TRP A 256 -5.15 1.72 4.10
C TRP A 256 -3.98 1.27 4.99
N LEU A 257 -2.76 1.26 4.48
CA LEU A 257 -1.55 0.82 5.15
C LEU A 257 -0.41 1.77 4.80
N ALA A 258 0.30 2.23 5.82
CA ALA A 258 1.64 2.77 5.66
C ALA A 258 2.63 1.90 6.43
N VAL A 259 3.75 1.60 5.77
CA VAL A 259 4.88 0.88 6.37
C VAL A 259 6.05 1.83 6.40
N THR A 260 6.55 2.11 7.60
CA THR A 260 7.66 3.06 7.84
C THR A 260 8.85 2.34 8.46
N GLY A 261 10.03 2.95 8.38
CA GLY A 261 11.20 2.44 9.09
C GLY A 261 11.06 2.52 10.61
N LEU A 262 11.77 1.63 11.31
CA LEU A 262 11.69 1.46 12.77
C LEU A 262 12.10 2.72 13.56
N ASP A 263 13.00 3.53 13.01
CA ASP A 263 13.50 4.74 13.66
C ASP A 263 12.53 5.93 13.57
N THR A 264 11.37 5.74 12.94
CA THR A 264 10.36 6.79 12.81
C THR A 264 9.76 7.10 14.17
N THR A 265 9.82 8.37 14.54
CA THR A 265 9.39 8.85 15.86
C THR A 265 7.87 8.89 15.96
N ALA A 266 7.31 8.77 17.17
CA ALA A 266 5.86 8.81 17.39
C ALA A 266 5.21 10.10 16.84
N THR A 267 5.92 11.23 16.90
CA THR A 267 5.48 12.50 16.31
C THR A 267 5.42 12.46 14.79
N GLU A 268 6.40 11.82 14.13
CA GLU A 268 6.38 11.62 12.67
C GLU A 268 5.23 10.68 12.29
N LEU A 269 5.01 9.61 13.05
CA LEU A 269 3.91 8.66 12.81
C LEU A 269 2.53 9.33 12.92
N SER A 270 2.29 10.17 13.93
CA SER A 270 1.03 10.91 14.04
C SER A 270 0.76 11.82 12.84
N VAL A 271 1.80 12.43 12.27
CA VAL A 271 1.67 13.25 11.06
C VAL A 271 1.31 12.37 9.86
N ILE A 272 1.99 11.24 9.68
CA ILE A 272 1.73 10.28 8.59
C ILE A 272 0.30 9.74 8.66
N GLU A 273 -0.15 9.30 9.84
CA GLU A 273 -1.52 8.81 10.04
C GLU A 273 -2.57 9.85 9.67
N SER A 274 -2.34 11.11 10.06
CA SER A 274 -3.23 12.22 9.76
C SER A 274 -3.29 12.54 8.26
N VAL A 275 -2.13 12.60 7.59
CA VAL A 275 -2.02 12.98 6.18
C VAL A 275 -2.64 11.91 5.28
N PHE A 276 -2.31 10.65 5.54
CA PHE A 276 -2.78 9.51 4.75
C PHE A 276 -4.17 9.00 5.19
N ARG A 277 -4.77 9.60 6.23
CA ARG A 277 -6.08 9.24 6.76
C ARG A 277 -6.19 7.75 7.09
N LEU A 278 -5.15 7.22 7.72
CA LEU A 278 -4.99 5.81 8.09
C LEU A 278 -5.64 5.45 9.45
N GLY A 279 -6.34 6.38 10.07
CA GLY A 279 -7.14 6.13 11.28
C GLY A 279 -8.62 5.84 10.98
N ASP A 280 -9.25 5.05 11.85
CA ASP A 280 -10.70 4.94 11.95
C ASP A 280 -11.28 6.29 12.38
N GLY A 281 -11.75 7.11 11.43
CA GLY A 281 -12.72 8.19 11.68
C GLY A 281 -12.35 9.32 12.66
N ASN A 282 -11.20 9.31 13.31
CA ASN A 282 -10.73 10.38 14.19
C ASN A 282 -9.59 11.14 13.51
N GLY A 283 -9.94 11.92 12.50
CA GLY A 283 -9.06 12.98 12.03
C GLY A 283 -8.75 13.99 13.17
N PRO A 284 -7.67 14.78 13.04
CA PRO A 284 -7.34 15.84 14.01
C PRO A 284 -8.38 16.97 14.08
N SER A 285 -9.42 16.93 13.25
CA SER A 285 -10.54 17.87 13.23
C SER A 285 -11.40 17.86 14.50
N ASN A 286 -11.28 16.86 15.38
CA ASN A 286 -12.02 16.82 16.65
C ASN A 286 -11.24 17.31 17.88
N ILE A 287 -9.92 17.52 17.79
CA ILE A 287 -9.13 17.98 18.94
C ILE A 287 -9.14 19.52 19.04
N ASN A 288 -9.12 20.23 17.91
CA ASN A 288 -9.03 21.69 17.91
C ASN A 288 -10.36 22.41 18.12
N THR A 289 -11.50 21.76 17.82
CA THR A 289 -12.83 22.37 17.97
C THR A 289 -13.32 22.22 19.41
N ASN A 290 -13.16 21.02 20.00
CA ASN A 290 -13.60 20.76 21.37
C ASN A 290 -12.78 21.52 22.43
N MET A 291 -11.48 21.76 22.21
CA MET A 291 -10.65 22.54 23.15
C MET A 291 -10.90 24.05 23.10
N LYS A 292 -11.37 24.59 21.97
CA LYS A 292 -11.72 26.02 21.87
C LYS A 292 -13.07 26.31 22.51
N ASP A 293 -14.05 25.42 22.35
CA ASP A 293 -15.37 25.63 22.93
C ASP A 293 -15.37 25.50 24.47
N THR A 294 -14.55 24.63 25.05
CA THR A 294 -14.48 24.51 26.54
C THR A 294 -13.78 25.70 27.22
N MET A 295 -12.86 26.41 26.54
CA MET A 295 -12.21 27.58 27.13
C MET A 295 -13.09 28.83 27.10
N VAL A 296 -14.04 28.93 26.17
CA VAL A 296 -14.89 30.12 26.03
C VAL A 296 -16.07 30.10 27.00
N GLU A 297 -16.56 28.94 27.43
CA GLU A 297 -17.63 28.84 28.45
C GLU A 297 -17.15 29.03 29.90
N SER A 298 -15.84 29.12 30.14
CA SER A 298 -15.29 29.29 31.50
C SER A 298 -15.20 30.75 31.97
N PHE A 299 -15.54 31.72 31.12
CA PHE A 299 -15.31 33.15 31.35
C PHE A 299 -16.54 34.06 31.20
N TYR A 300 -17.75 33.49 31.22
CA TYR A 300 -19.00 34.24 31.32
C TYR A 300 -19.88 33.74 32.47
#